data_AF-A0A180FIV6-F1
#
_entry.id   AF-A0A180FIV6-F1
#
_cell.length_a   1.000
_cell.length_b   1.000
_cell.length_c   1.000
_cell.angle_alpha   90.00
_cell.angle_beta   90.00
_cell.angle_gamma   90.00
#
_symmetry.space_group_name_H-M   'P 1'
#
loop_
_entity.id
_entity.type
_entity.pdbx_description
1 polymer ?
#
loop_
_entity_poly.entity_id
_entity_poly.type
_entity_poly.pdbx_seq_one_letter_code
_entity_poly.pdbx_strand_id
1 'polypeptide(L)'
;MTRYWGIYSGSSALGSNLPKANRNKLLITAIIYSIIAVFIFIIFIVNMLCYLFILRRNRLFGLTWTIVDYGRLKNGETTEKRMKGKHPIRKVCEYCGNEFEAFKSTVRYCSHSCNRKAYKEIKRQEVIALTESLTGKETKEKTVKNLSGQEYLSVSEAAQILGWCKQSVYNYCHKGIIPAIRISRRTTLIRRMDIDTLFNEIGSYQVLPVNKQKFIDEWYTLADITERYGILRHQIRKIINVENIPTKKDGTRTLAAKNKTDAYFRKKGFDDTAVNLAGWCTSSEIMEWYGMSEQAVYVFVSKYAIPKKRVNGKLFYSKQHIDKLKGNRK
;
A
#
# COMPACT_ATOMS: atom_id res chain seq x y z
N MET A 1 -38.28 -7.54 -60.67
CA MET A 1 -39.16 -7.34 -59.49
C MET A 1 -38.84 -5.97 -58.90
N THR A 2 -39.30 -4.87 -59.48
CA THR A 2 -40.57 -4.18 -59.16
C THR A 2 -40.83 -3.98 -57.66
N ARG A 3 -40.61 -2.76 -57.16
CA ARG A 3 -41.63 -1.80 -56.62
C ARG A 3 -40.90 -0.67 -55.87
N TYR A 4 -40.85 0.57 -56.35
CA TYR A 4 -41.88 1.64 -56.39
C TYR A 4 -42.17 2.34 -55.05
N TRP A 5 -42.31 3.68 -55.15
CA TRP A 5 -42.80 4.72 -54.20
C TRP A 5 -41.75 5.40 -53.30
N GLY A 6 -41.63 6.73 -53.27
CA GLY A 6 -42.41 7.77 -53.94
C GLY A 6 -41.81 9.16 -53.72
N ILE A 7 -41.95 10.00 -54.73
CA ILE A 7 -41.72 11.45 -54.72
C ILE A 7 -42.94 12.10 -54.08
N TYR A 8 -42.73 13.05 -53.15
CA TYR A 8 -43.67 14.16 -52.96
C TYR A 8 -42.89 15.47 -52.76
N SER A 9 -43.15 16.36 -53.70
CA SER A 9 -42.84 17.77 -53.78
C SER A 9 -43.46 18.59 -52.64
N GLY A 10 -42.75 19.65 -52.21
CA GLY A 10 -43.28 20.65 -51.29
C GLY A 10 -42.44 21.93 -51.32
N SER A 11 -42.62 22.72 -52.37
CA SER A 11 -42.21 24.13 -52.45
C SER A 11 -42.94 24.96 -51.40
N SER A 12 -42.25 25.76 -50.59
CA SER A 12 -42.75 27.10 -50.19
C SER A 12 -41.62 27.94 -49.60
N ALA A 13 -41.47 29.13 -50.18
CA ALA A 13 -40.59 30.20 -49.75
C ALA A 13 -40.92 30.69 -48.34
N LEU A 14 -39.90 31.11 -47.59
CA LEU A 14 -40.02 32.18 -46.61
C LEU A 14 -38.65 32.76 -46.25
N GLY A 15 -38.44 33.99 -46.73
CA GLY A 15 -37.96 35.06 -45.86
C GLY A 15 -36.47 35.08 -45.54
N SER A 16 -35.74 35.83 -46.35
CA SER A 16 -34.65 36.66 -45.85
C SER A 16 -35.08 37.48 -44.63
N ASN A 17 -34.13 37.65 -43.69
CA ASN A 17 -34.01 38.68 -42.65
C ASN A 17 -34.01 38.17 -41.20
N LEU A 18 -32.85 37.70 -40.75
CA LEU A 18 -32.47 37.66 -39.33
C LEU A 18 -31.29 38.63 -39.10
N PRO A 19 -31.33 39.48 -38.06
CA PRO A 19 -30.37 40.56 -37.83
C PRO A 19 -28.93 40.02 -37.71
N LYS A 20 -27.93 40.75 -38.22
CA LYS A 20 -26.49 40.35 -38.20
C LYS A 20 -26.00 39.89 -36.82
N ALA A 21 -26.58 40.42 -35.73
CA ALA A 21 -26.30 40.01 -34.35
C ALA A 21 -26.66 38.54 -34.03
N ASN A 22 -27.64 37.95 -34.72
CA ASN A 22 -28.08 36.57 -34.47
C ASN A 22 -27.28 35.55 -35.30
N ARG A 23 -26.72 35.95 -36.44
CA ARG A 23 -25.82 35.09 -37.23
C ARG A 23 -24.52 34.78 -36.49
N ASN A 24 -23.94 35.76 -35.81
CA ASN A 24 -22.75 35.55 -35.00
C ASN A 24 -23.05 34.64 -33.79
N LYS A 25 -24.22 34.79 -33.15
CA LYS A 25 -24.64 33.88 -32.07
C LYS A 25 -24.84 32.45 -32.58
N LEU A 26 -25.51 32.27 -33.72
CA LEU A 26 -25.71 30.96 -34.35
C LEU A 26 -24.37 30.31 -34.79
N LEU A 27 -23.45 31.10 -35.34
CA LEU A 27 -22.09 30.65 -35.68
C LEU A 27 -21.29 30.28 -34.43
N ILE A 28 -21.34 31.09 -33.36
CA ILE A 28 -20.67 30.80 -32.09
C ILE A 28 -21.26 29.54 -31.45
N THR A 29 -22.59 29.37 -31.43
CA THR A 29 -23.20 28.13 -30.93
C THR A 29 -22.82 26.92 -31.78
N ALA A 30 -22.75 27.06 -33.11
CA ALA A 30 -22.31 25.98 -33.99
C ALA A 30 -20.83 25.61 -33.78
N ILE A 31 -19.97 26.60 -33.51
CA ILE A 31 -18.56 26.41 -33.14
C ILE A 31 -18.45 25.72 -31.77
N ILE A 32 -19.26 26.13 -30.79
CA ILE A 32 -19.28 25.49 -29.47
C ILE A 32 -19.75 24.05 -29.56
N TYR A 33 -20.83 23.76 -30.31
CA TYR A 33 -21.31 22.39 -30.51
C TYR A 33 -20.31 21.52 -31.25
N SER A 34 -19.58 22.05 -32.23
CA SER A 34 -18.53 21.31 -32.92
C SER A 34 -17.31 21.05 -32.02
N ILE A 35 -16.92 22.00 -31.17
CA ILE A 35 -15.87 21.80 -30.16
C ILE A 35 -16.30 20.75 -29.13
N ILE A 36 -17.54 20.81 -28.64
CA ILE A 36 -18.08 19.82 -27.69
C ILE A 36 -18.14 18.43 -28.34
N ALA A 37 -18.58 18.34 -29.59
CA ALA A 37 -18.60 17.07 -30.33
C ALA A 37 -17.19 16.49 -30.51
N VAL A 38 -16.19 17.32 -30.83
CA VAL A 38 -14.78 16.91 -30.90
C VAL A 38 -14.27 16.47 -29.52
N PHE A 39 -14.65 17.17 -28.45
CA PHE A 39 -14.25 16.82 -27.09
C PHE A 39 -14.85 15.47 -26.64
N ILE A 40 -16.13 15.24 -26.92
CA ILE A 40 -16.81 13.96 -26.67
C ILE A 40 -16.16 12.85 -27.51
N PHE A 41 -15.83 13.12 -28.77
CA PHE A 41 -15.14 12.16 -29.63
C PHE A 41 -13.72 11.84 -29.13
N ILE A 42 -12.98 12.83 -28.62
CA ILE A 42 -11.68 12.62 -27.96
C ILE A 42 -11.86 11.80 -26.68
N ILE A 43 -12.86 12.09 -25.84
CA ILE A 43 -13.15 11.28 -24.65
C ILE A 43 -13.50 9.84 -25.05
N PHE A 44 -14.28 9.65 -26.12
CA PHE A 44 -14.61 8.33 -26.63
C PHE A 44 -13.36 7.61 -27.14
N ILE A 45 -12.48 8.28 -27.90
CA ILE A 45 -11.20 7.73 -28.34
C ILE A 45 -10.30 7.40 -27.15
N VAL A 46 -10.18 8.26 -26.15
CA VAL A 46 -9.37 8.02 -24.95
C VAL A 46 -9.94 6.84 -24.16
N ASN A 47 -11.26 6.74 -24.01
CA ASN A 47 -11.91 5.62 -23.33
C ASN A 47 -11.77 4.32 -24.12
N MET A 48 -11.88 4.37 -25.46
CA MET A 48 -11.66 3.22 -26.36
C MET A 48 -10.19 2.78 -26.36
N LEU A 49 -9.23 3.72 -26.37
CA LEU A 49 -7.81 3.45 -26.18
C LEU A 49 -7.50 2.94 -24.77
N CYS A 50 -8.22 3.41 -23.74
CA CYS A 50 -8.11 2.90 -22.37
C CYS A 50 -8.70 1.50 -22.26
N TYR A 51 -9.81 1.20 -22.94
CA TYR A 51 -10.40 -0.13 -23.06
C TYR A 51 -9.49 -1.08 -23.84
N LEU A 52 -8.89 -0.60 -24.93
CA LEU A 52 -7.85 -1.32 -25.67
C LEU A 52 -6.58 -1.47 -24.83
N PHE A 53 -6.25 -0.54 -23.94
CA PHE A 53 -5.12 -0.66 -23.01
C PHE A 53 -5.43 -1.61 -21.86
N ILE A 54 -6.67 -1.69 -21.38
CA ILE A 54 -7.15 -2.68 -20.41
C ILE A 54 -7.22 -4.06 -21.07
N LEU A 55 -7.69 -4.18 -22.31
CA LEU A 55 -7.68 -5.41 -23.08
C LEU A 55 -6.27 -5.82 -23.51
N ARG A 56 -5.37 -4.88 -23.81
CA ARG A 56 -3.95 -5.14 -24.10
C ARG A 56 -3.16 -5.43 -22.83
N ARG A 57 -3.54 -4.88 -21.68
CA ARG A 57 -3.04 -5.26 -20.35
C ARG A 57 -3.60 -6.61 -19.93
N ASN A 58 -4.81 -7.00 -20.31
CA ASN A 58 -5.33 -8.36 -20.10
C ASN A 58 -4.77 -9.37 -21.12
N ARG A 59 -4.40 -8.98 -22.35
CA ARG A 59 -3.63 -9.82 -23.30
C ARG A 59 -2.14 -9.89 -22.96
N LEU A 60 -1.55 -8.85 -22.38
CA LEU A 60 -0.18 -8.89 -21.84
C LEU A 60 -0.14 -9.56 -20.47
N PHE A 61 -1.18 -9.47 -19.64
CA PHE A 61 -1.33 -10.38 -18.49
C PHE A 61 -1.64 -11.82 -18.91
N GLY A 62 -2.15 -12.04 -20.13
CA GLY A 62 -2.26 -13.37 -20.75
C GLY A 62 -0.98 -13.89 -21.41
N LEU A 63 0.06 -13.06 -21.58
CA LEU A 63 1.32 -13.44 -22.27
C LEU A 63 2.61 -12.96 -21.56
N THR A 64 2.51 -12.38 -20.36
CA THR A 64 3.62 -12.19 -19.41
C THR A 64 3.34 -12.85 -18.06
N TRP A 65 2.30 -13.69 -17.98
CA TRP A 65 2.19 -14.77 -16.99
C TRP A 65 2.83 -16.08 -17.49
N THR A 66 3.61 -16.01 -18.55
CA THR A 66 4.27 -17.18 -19.16
C THR A 66 5.79 -17.15 -19.08
N ILE A 67 6.47 -16.20 -18.43
CA ILE A 67 7.96 -16.22 -18.31
C ILE A 67 8.51 -15.89 -16.90
N VAL A 68 7.67 -15.78 -15.85
CA VAL A 68 8.16 -15.68 -14.44
C VAL A 68 7.50 -16.69 -13.49
N ASP A 69 6.73 -17.64 -14.02
CA ASP A 69 6.21 -18.81 -13.27
C ASP A 69 6.57 -20.13 -13.98
N TYR A 70 7.77 -20.22 -14.58
CA TYR A 70 8.36 -21.50 -14.97
C TYR A 70 8.89 -22.24 -13.76
N GLY A 71 7.96 -22.79 -12.99
CA GLY A 71 8.25 -23.65 -11.86
C GLY A 71 7.03 -24.25 -11.17
N ARG A 72 5.81 -24.12 -11.71
CA ARG A 72 4.63 -24.77 -11.10
C ARG A 72 3.44 -24.94 -12.06
N LEU A 73 3.66 -25.53 -13.23
CA LEU A 73 2.57 -26.12 -14.02
C LEU A 73 2.98 -27.50 -14.50
N LYS A 74 2.86 -28.47 -13.60
CA LYS A 74 2.50 -29.83 -14.00
C LYS A 74 1.45 -30.37 -13.04
N ASN A 75 0.33 -30.73 -13.65
CA ASN A 75 -0.69 -31.68 -13.19
C ASN A 75 -1.81 -31.06 -12.36
N GLY A 76 -2.71 -30.35 -13.04
CA GLY A 76 -4.13 -30.54 -12.80
C GLY A 76 -4.49 -31.98 -13.20
N GLU A 77 -4.14 -32.94 -12.33
CA GLU A 77 -4.80 -34.24 -12.34
C GLU A 77 -6.18 -34.01 -11.71
N THR A 78 -7.22 -34.30 -12.49
CA THR A 78 -8.53 -34.67 -11.96
C THR A 78 -8.32 -35.53 -10.73
N THR A 79 -8.93 -35.16 -9.61
CA THR A 79 -8.99 -35.98 -8.40
C THR A 79 -9.91 -37.18 -8.66
N GLU A 80 -9.57 -38.03 -9.63
CA GLU A 80 -9.99 -39.42 -9.57
C GLU A 80 -9.36 -39.98 -8.29
N LYS A 81 -10.20 -40.34 -7.33
CA LYS A 81 -9.77 -41.07 -6.13
C LYS A 81 -9.13 -42.38 -6.59
N ARG A 82 -7.81 -42.37 -6.84
CA ARG A 82 -7.05 -43.55 -7.28
C ARG A 82 -7.13 -44.59 -6.18
N MET A 83 -7.92 -45.62 -6.43
CA MET A 83 -8.23 -46.68 -5.48
C MET A 83 -6.97 -47.46 -5.12
N LYS A 84 -6.89 -47.91 -3.87
CA LYS A 84 -5.85 -48.84 -3.42
C LYS A 84 -6.10 -50.18 -4.13
N GLY A 85 -5.13 -50.67 -4.89
CA GLY A 85 -5.23 -52.01 -5.46
C GLY A 85 -5.33 -53.05 -4.34
N LYS A 86 -6.08 -54.14 -4.56
CA LYS A 86 -6.18 -55.24 -3.59
C LYS A 86 -4.86 -56.01 -3.45
N HIS A 87 -4.02 -56.01 -4.48
CA HIS A 87 -2.76 -56.74 -4.53
C HIS A 87 -1.56 -55.77 -4.54
N PRO A 88 -0.45 -56.09 -3.85
CA PRO A 88 0.77 -55.30 -3.88
C PRO A 88 1.45 -55.39 -5.26
N ILE A 89 1.98 -54.26 -5.73
CA ILE A 89 2.74 -54.14 -6.98
C ILE A 89 4.21 -53.95 -6.63
N ARG A 90 5.10 -54.75 -7.22
CA ARG A 90 6.56 -54.59 -7.05
C ARG A 90 7.06 -53.41 -7.88
N LYS A 91 7.87 -52.54 -7.26
CA LYS A 91 8.42 -51.32 -7.86
C LYS A 91 9.84 -51.07 -7.40
N VAL A 92 10.61 -50.34 -8.20
CA VAL A 92 11.94 -49.86 -7.83
C VAL A 92 11.84 -48.42 -7.30
N CYS A 93 12.50 -48.14 -6.18
CA CYS A 93 12.53 -46.80 -5.59
C CYS A 93 13.38 -45.84 -6.43
N GLU A 94 12.80 -44.71 -6.86
CA GLU A 94 13.50 -43.68 -7.65
C GLU A 94 14.72 -43.05 -6.95
N TYR A 95 14.83 -43.18 -5.61
CA TYR A 95 15.93 -42.58 -4.85
C TYR A 95 17.03 -43.58 -4.47
N CYS A 96 16.67 -44.76 -3.94
CA CYS A 96 17.67 -45.73 -3.45
C CYS A 96 17.84 -46.95 -4.35
N GLY A 97 17.07 -47.08 -5.43
CA GLY A 97 17.18 -48.20 -6.38
C GLY A 97 16.71 -49.56 -5.85
N ASN A 98 16.26 -49.65 -4.60
CA ASN A 98 15.79 -50.91 -4.03
C ASN A 98 14.36 -51.25 -4.49
N GLU A 99 14.09 -52.53 -4.69
CA GLU A 99 12.75 -53.05 -4.93
C GLU A 99 11.90 -52.98 -3.66
N PHE A 100 10.63 -52.58 -3.81
CA PHE A 100 9.66 -52.49 -2.72
C PHE A 100 8.25 -52.77 -3.22
N GLU A 101 7.36 -53.14 -2.30
CA GLU A 101 5.96 -53.44 -2.59
C GLU A 101 5.06 -52.23 -2.30
N ALA A 102 4.22 -51.86 -3.27
CA ALA A 102 3.30 -50.74 -3.15
C ALA A 102 1.89 -51.12 -3.61
N PHE A 103 0.87 -50.75 -2.83
CA PHE A 103 -0.54 -50.94 -3.21
C PHE A 103 -1.09 -49.83 -4.11
N LYS A 104 -0.36 -48.72 -4.25
CA LYS A 104 -0.77 -47.54 -5.04
C LYS A 104 0.19 -47.35 -6.22
N SER A 105 -0.37 -47.13 -7.40
CA SER A 105 0.40 -46.83 -8.61
C SER A 105 1.19 -45.52 -8.53
N THR A 106 0.78 -44.58 -7.67
CA THR A 106 1.42 -43.27 -7.50
C THR A 106 2.64 -43.25 -6.58
N VAL A 107 2.87 -44.31 -5.80
CA VAL A 107 4.02 -44.36 -4.88
C VAL A 107 5.30 -44.55 -5.68
N ARG A 108 6.24 -43.60 -5.53
CA ARG A 108 7.54 -43.54 -6.23
C ARG A 108 8.73 -43.99 -5.39
N TYR A 109 8.59 -43.96 -4.06
CA TYR A 109 9.68 -44.22 -3.12
C TYR A 109 9.31 -45.32 -2.13
N CYS A 110 10.29 -46.11 -1.71
CA CYS A 110 10.10 -47.19 -0.74
C CYS A 110 9.74 -46.71 0.68
N SER A 111 10.11 -45.47 1.03
CA SER A 111 9.88 -44.91 2.36
C SER A 111 9.76 -43.38 2.34
N HIS A 112 9.17 -42.82 3.40
CA HIS A 112 9.09 -41.36 3.57
C HIS A 112 10.47 -40.71 3.69
N SER A 113 11.47 -41.43 4.22
CA SER A 113 12.87 -40.98 4.27
C SER A 113 13.45 -40.76 2.87
N CYS A 114 13.29 -41.73 1.97
CA CYS A 114 13.73 -41.62 0.58
C CYS A 114 13.02 -40.48 -0.15
N ASN A 115 11.71 -40.33 0.03
CA ASN A 115 10.94 -39.21 -0.55
C ASN A 115 11.47 -37.84 -0.08
N ARG A 116 11.72 -37.68 1.22
CA ARG A 116 12.25 -36.44 1.79
C ARG A 116 13.63 -36.09 1.24
N LYS A 117 14.50 -37.09 1.07
CA LYS A 117 15.84 -36.90 0.51
C LYS A 117 15.76 -36.52 -0.98
N ALA A 118 14.96 -37.22 -1.78
CA ALA A 118 14.74 -36.90 -3.18
C ALA A 118 14.18 -35.47 -3.37
N TYR A 119 13.19 -35.07 -2.57
CA TYR A 119 12.63 -33.71 -2.60
C TYR A 119 13.70 -32.64 -2.34
N LYS A 120 14.58 -32.85 -1.36
CA LYS A 120 15.66 -31.91 -1.03
C LYS A 120 16.69 -31.82 -2.16
N GLU A 121 17.01 -32.94 -2.80
CA GLU A 121 17.99 -32.97 -3.89
C GLU A 121 17.48 -32.23 -5.13
N ILE A 122 16.22 -32.45 -5.51
CA ILE A 122 15.56 -31.69 -6.58
C ILE A 122 15.63 -30.19 -6.29
N LYS A 123 15.33 -29.78 -5.05
CA LYS A 123 15.37 -28.36 -4.67
C LYS A 123 16.77 -27.76 -4.68
N ARG A 124 17.80 -28.54 -4.34
CA ARG A 124 19.20 -28.12 -4.47
C ARG A 124 19.60 -27.93 -5.92
N GLN A 125 19.24 -28.87 -6.80
CA GLN A 125 19.53 -28.78 -8.23
C GLN A 125 18.86 -27.56 -8.87
N GLU A 126 17.62 -27.24 -8.50
CA GLU A 126 16.95 -26.02 -8.96
C GLU A 126 17.72 -24.75 -8.56
N VAL A 127 18.23 -24.68 -7.32
CA VAL A 127 19.02 -23.53 -6.85
C VAL A 127 20.35 -23.42 -7.59
N ILE A 128 21.03 -24.54 -7.83
CA ILE A 128 22.28 -24.58 -8.59
C ILE A 128 22.04 -24.09 -10.03
N ALA A 129 21.03 -24.64 -10.73
CA ALA A 129 20.70 -24.24 -12.09
C ALA A 129 20.32 -22.75 -12.20
N LEU A 130 19.56 -22.23 -11.22
CA LEU A 130 19.28 -20.79 -11.14
C LEU A 130 20.57 -19.98 -11.01
N THR A 131 21.46 -20.39 -10.11
CA THR A 131 22.73 -19.70 -9.83
C THR A 131 23.67 -19.71 -11.04
N GLU A 132 23.78 -20.85 -11.74
CA GLU A 132 24.55 -20.98 -12.98
C GLU A 132 23.99 -20.07 -14.09
N SER A 133 22.66 -19.98 -14.20
CA SER A 133 22.01 -19.10 -15.18
C SER A 133 22.26 -17.61 -14.94
N LEU A 134 22.42 -17.20 -13.68
CA LEU A 134 22.78 -15.84 -13.30
C LEU A 134 24.28 -15.58 -13.54
N THR A 135 25.13 -16.50 -13.11
CA THR A 135 26.59 -16.38 -13.23
C THR A 135 27.05 -16.37 -14.69
N GLY A 136 26.42 -17.19 -15.55
CA GLY A 136 26.69 -17.23 -16.99
C GLY A 136 26.22 -15.97 -17.75
N LYS A 137 25.29 -15.20 -17.19
CA LYS A 137 24.92 -13.88 -17.72
C LYS A 137 25.93 -12.81 -17.30
N GLU A 138 26.41 -12.86 -16.05
CA GLU A 138 27.41 -11.91 -15.55
C GLU A 138 28.78 -12.00 -16.25
N THR A 139 29.16 -13.18 -16.77
CA THR A 139 30.44 -13.36 -17.47
C THR A 139 30.43 -12.83 -18.90
N LYS A 140 29.26 -12.77 -19.56
CA LYS A 140 29.15 -12.25 -20.94
C LYS A 140 29.08 -10.72 -21.02
N GLU A 141 28.69 -10.05 -19.93
CA GLU A 141 28.61 -8.57 -19.88
C GLU A 141 29.91 -7.89 -19.40
N LYS A 142 30.89 -8.63 -18.87
CA LYS A 142 32.21 -8.11 -18.47
C LYS A 142 33.21 -8.06 -19.62
N THR A 143 32.78 -7.68 -20.83
CA THR A 143 33.73 -7.00 -21.72
C THR A 143 34.00 -5.65 -21.08
N VAL A 144 35.13 -5.56 -20.38
CA VAL A 144 35.57 -4.38 -19.64
C VAL A 144 35.62 -3.21 -20.62
N LYS A 145 34.53 -2.41 -20.65
CA LYS A 145 34.60 -1.08 -21.24
C LYS A 145 35.62 -0.33 -20.40
N ASN A 146 36.73 0.06 -20.99
CA ASN A 146 37.68 0.97 -20.35
C ASN A 146 36.99 2.33 -20.16
N LEU A 147 36.33 2.51 -19.00
CA LEU A 147 35.62 3.73 -18.62
C LEU A 147 36.57 4.90 -18.29
N SER A 148 37.89 4.65 -18.29
CA SER A 148 38.92 5.63 -17.95
C SER A 148 39.12 6.69 -19.03
N GLY A 149 38.86 6.39 -20.30
CA GLY A 149 39.13 7.30 -21.43
C GLY A 149 37.97 8.19 -21.87
N GLN A 150 36.78 8.06 -21.26
CA GLN A 150 35.60 8.83 -21.67
C GLN A 150 35.50 10.15 -20.90
N GLU A 151 35.42 11.27 -21.63
CA GLU A 151 35.23 12.61 -21.07
C GLU A 151 33.81 12.83 -20.52
N TYR A 152 32.82 12.23 -21.19
CA TYR A 152 31.41 12.29 -20.80
C TYR A 152 30.95 10.91 -20.35
N LEU A 153 30.37 10.86 -19.16
CA LEU A 153 29.92 9.65 -18.50
C LEU A 153 28.40 9.65 -18.39
N SER A 154 27.78 8.52 -18.66
CA SER A 154 26.40 8.30 -18.26
C SER A 154 26.31 8.16 -16.73
N VAL A 155 25.12 8.38 -16.18
CA VAL A 155 24.86 8.19 -14.74
C VAL A 155 25.25 6.79 -14.24
N SER A 156 25.13 5.76 -15.10
CA SER A 156 25.52 4.40 -14.74
C SER A 156 27.03 4.22 -14.66
N GLU A 157 27.78 4.85 -15.57
CA GLU A 157 29.24 4.78 -15.63
C GLU A 157 29.87 5.65 -14.53
N ALA A 158 29.31 6.83 -14.26
CA ALA A 158 29.68 7.67 -13.13
C ALA A 158 29.49 6.94 -11.79
N ALA A 159 28.39 6.20 -11.64
CA ALA A 159 28.14 5.38 -10.45
C ALA A 159 29.20 4.27 -10.28
N GLN A 160 29.65 3.66 -11.37
CA GLN A 160 30.72 2.65 -11.34
C GLN A 160 32.08 3.25 -10.95
N ILE A 161 32.40 4.44 -11.48
CA ILE A 161 33.66 5.14 -11.15
C ILE A 161 33.69 5.57 -9.68
N LEU A 162 32.58 6.10 -9.16
CA LEU A 162 32.46 6.54 -7.77
C LEU A 162 32.25 5.40 -6.76
N GLY A 163 31.91 4.19 -7.24
CA GLY A 163 31.49 3.08 -6.37
C GLY A 163 30.15 3.34 -5.66
N TRP A 164 29.29 4.20 -6.23
CA TRP A 164 27.99 4.57 -5.66
C TRP A 164 26.84 3.81 -6.32
N CYS A 165 25.66 3.82 -5.70
CA CYS A 165 24.45 3.37 -6.39
C CYS A 165 23.96 4.45 -7.38
N LYS A 166 23.33 4.04 -8.48
CA LYS A 166 22.80 4.96 -9.52
C LYS A 166 21.88 6.03 -8.92
N GLN A 167 21.09 5.67 -7.91
CA GLN A 167 20.18 6.58 -7.23
C GLN A 167 20.91 7.70 -6.49
N SER A 168 22.05 7.40 -5.85
CA SER A 168 22.86 8.43 -5.19
C SER A 168 23.39 9.44 -6.20
N VAL A 169 23.89 8.98 -7.34
CA VAL A 169 24.34 9.88 -8.41
C VAL A 169 23.18 10.75 -8.90
N TYR A 170 22.00 10.19 -9.17
CA TYR A 170 20.82 10.98 -9.52
C TYR A 170 20.46 12.02 -8.44
N ASN A 171 20.48 11.64 -7.16
CA ASN A 171 20.17 12.55 -6.07
C ASN A 171 21.17 13.73 -6.02
N TYR A 172 22.46 13.47 -6.26
CA TYR A 172 23.49 14.51 -6.30
C TYR A 172 23.34 15.42 -7.53
N CYS A 173 23.01 14.87 -8.70
CA CYS A 173 22.68 15.67 -9.88
C CYS A 173 21.42 16.53 -9.65
N HIS A 174 20.37 15.98 -9.03
CA HIS A 174 19.15 16.71 -8.70
C HIS A 174 19.37 17.83 -7.67
N LYS A 175 20.28 17.62 -6.72
CA LYS A 175 20.71 18.65 -5.76
C LYS A 175 21.60 19.72 -6.39
N GLY A 176 22.09 19.51 -7.61
CA GLY A 176 23.01 20.42 -8.29
C GLY A 176 24.44 20.37 -7.77
N ILE A 177 24.80 19.36 -6.96
CA ILE A 177 26.17 19.17 -6.46
C ILE A 177 27.08 18.70 -7.59
N ILE A 178 26.57 17.80 -8.44
CA ILE A 178 27.27 17.33 -9.63
C ILE A 178 26.59 17.99 -10.84
N PRO A 179 27.30 18.87 -11.58
CA PRO A 179 26.76 19.42 -12.81
C PRO A 179 26.51 18.31 -13.82
N ALA A 180 25.28 18.27 -14.35
CA ALA A 180 24.86 17.25 -15.30
C ALA A 180 23.93 17.86 -16.35
N ILE A 181 24.05 17.39 -17.59
CA ILE A 181 23.22 17.83 -18.72
C ILE A 181 22.26 16.71 -19.09
N ARG A 182 20.96 17.00 -19.08
CA ARG A 182 19.93 16.06 -19.52
C ARG A 182 19.62 16.29 -20.99
N ILE A 183 20.12 15.41 -21.86
CA ILE A 183 19.90 15.45 -23.31
C ILE A 183 18.50 14.92 -23.66
N SER A 184 18.08 13.83 -23.01
CA SER A 184 16.76 13.21 -23.20
C SER A 184 16.19 12.77 -21.86
N ARG A 185 14.90 12.40 -21.83
CA ARG A 185 14.27 11.83 -20.63
C ARG A 185 15.02 10.61 -20.07
N ARG A 186 15.78 9.90 -20.92
CA ARG A 186 16.53 8.69 -20.55
C ARG A 186 18.05 8.88 -20.49
N THR A 187 18.59 10.00 -20.98
CA THR A 187 20.03 10.20 -21.10
C THR A 187 20.46 11.48 -20.38
N THR A 188 21.26 11.30 -19.34
CA THR A 188 21.93 12.37 -18.59
C THR A 188 23.42 12.10 -18.66
N LEU A 189 24.18 13.13 -19.07
CA LEU A 189 25.62 13.08 -19.16
C LEU A 189 26.25 13.94 -18.07
N ILE A 190 27.36 13.46 -17.53
CA ILE A 190 28.18 14.09 -16.50
C ILE A 190 29.59 14.17 -17.06
N ARG A 191 30.26 15.32 -16.96
CA ARG A 191 31.68 15.40 -17.35
C ARG A 191 32.55 14.78 -16.27
N ARG A 192 33.60 14.07 -16.67
CA ARG A 192 34.53 13.46 -15.73
C ARG A 192 35.20 14.50 -14.81
N MET A 193 35.60 15.64 -15.38
CA MET A 193 36.19 16.75 -14.62
C MET A 193 35.28 17.26 -13.50
N ASP A 194 33.96 17.29 -13.73
CA ASP A 194 32.98 17.75 -12.76
C ASP A 194 32.89 16.79 -11.56
N ILE A 195 33.17 15.50 -11.77
CA ILE A 195 33.29 14.49 -10.71
C ILE A 195 34.60 14.66 -9.95
N ASP A 196 35.71 14.84 -10.68
CA ASP A 196 37.04 15.01 -10.07
C ASP A 196 37.10 16.30 -9.22
N THR A 197 36.37 17.34 -9.60
CA THR A 197 36.25 18.60 -8.86
C THR A 197 35.67 18.40 -7.45
N LEU A 198 34.78 17.42 -7.25
CA LEU A 198 34.24 17.08 -5.92
C LEU A 198 35.34 16.68 -4.93
N PHE A 199 36.43 16.10 -5.43
CA PHE A 199 37.56 15.68 -4.61
C PHE A 199 38.63 16.76 -4.48
N ASN A 200 38.60 17.80 -5.32
CA ASN A 200 39.53 18.92 -5.23
C ASN A 200 39.06 19.96 -4.19
N GLU A 201 37.74 20.15 -4.06
CA GLU A 201 37.13 21.07 -3.09
C GLU A 201 36.88 20.40 -1.73
N ILE A 202 37.92 19.85 -1.10
CA ILE A 202 37.80 19.10 0.16
C ILE A 202 37.45 20.05 1.31
N GLY A 203 36.17 20.16 1.63
CA GLY A 203 35.71 20.65 2.93
C GLY A 203 36.04 19.65 4.04
N SER A 204 36.27 20.12 5.27
CA SER A 204 36.44 19.25 6.43
C SER A 204 35.24 18.30 6.57
N TYR A 205 35.48 17.00 6.77
CA TYR A 205 34.43 15.99 6.94
C TYR A 205 33.49 16.38 8.10
N GLN A 206 32.24 16.73 7.77
CA GLN A 206 31.23 16.99 8.79
C GLN A 206 30.60 15.68 9.25
N VAL A 207 30.83 15.33 10.52
CA VAL A 207 30.13 14.22 11.16
C VAL A 207 28.65 14.59 11.25
N LEU A 208 27.76 13.76 10.69
CA LEU A 208 26.33 13.93 10.87
C LEU A 208 26.01 13.95 12.37
N PRO A 209 25.31 14.98 12.89
CA PRO A 209 24.99 15.04 14.30
C PRO A 209 24.14 13.82 14.67
N VAL A 210 24.68 12.93 15.51
CA VAL A 210 23.93 11.80 16.05
C VAL A 210 22.82 12.39 16.92
N ASN A 211 21.57 12.16 16.52
CA ASN A 211 20.41 12.64 17.24
C ASN A 211 20.36 11.94 18.61
N LYS A 212 20.88 12.59 19.66
CA LYS A 212 20.88 12.06 21.02
C LYS A 212 19.42 11.98 21.48
N GLN A 213 18.89 10.77 21.63
CA GLN A 213 17.54 10.55 22.13
C GLN A 213 17.41 11.18 23.53
N LYS A 214 16.39 12.02 23.72
CA LYS A 214 16.13 12.67 25.01
C LYS A 214 15.86 11.59 26.06
N PHE A 215 16.64 11.55 27.13
CA PHE A 215 16.45 10.63 28.26
C PHE A 215 15.08 10.88 28.91
N ILE A 216 14.35 9.79 29.19
CA ILE A 216 13.04 9.85 29.84
C ILE A 216 13.27 9.53 31.31
N ASP A 217 13.16 10.57 32.15
CA ASP A 217 13.47 10.50 33.58
C ASP A 217 12.30 9.94 34.41
N GLU A 218 11.06 10.32 34.05
CA GLU A 218 9.87 10.00 34.84
C GLU A 218 8.90 9.05 34.13
N TRP A 219 8.47 8.04 34.88
CA TRP A 219 7.62 6.95 34.42
C TRP A 219 6.37 6.82 35.27
N TYR A 220 5.22 6.58 34.63
CA TYR A 220 3.99 6.20 35.32
C TYR A 220 3.70 4.72 35.20
N THR A 221 3.19 4.13 36.27
CA THR A 221 2.53 2.84 36.23
C THR A 221 1.16 3.01 35.58
N LEU A 222 0.67 1.96 34.91
CA LEU A 222 -0.71 1.94 34.42
C LEU A 222 -1.76 2.21 35.52
N ALA A 223 -1.47 1.86 36.78
CA ALA A 223 -2.32 2.18 37.92
C ALA A 223 -2.37 3.70 38.19
N ASP A 224 -1.22 4.36 38.24
CA ASP A 224 -1.11 5.80 38.42
C ASP A 224 -1.89 6.57 37.33
N ILE A 225 -1.83 6.09 36.08
CA ILE A 225 -2.61 6.66 34.96
C ILE A 225 -4.12 6.43 35.17
N THR A 226 -4.51 5.27 35.70
CA THR A 226 -5.93 5.00 35.99
C THR A 226 -6.47 5.90 37.10
N GLU A 227 -5.65 6.22 38.11
CA GLU A 227 -6.04 7.06 39.24
C GLU A 227 -6.14 8.53 38.82
N ARG A 228 -5.14 9.04 38.10
CA ARG A 228 -5.13 10.43 37.62
C ARG A 228 -6.23 10.74 36.62
N TYR A 229 -6.36 9.89 35.59
CA TYR A 229 -7.23 10.17 34.45
C TYR A 229 -8.57 9.41 34.51
N GLY A 230 -8.73 8.46 35.43
CA GLY A 230 -9.96 7.66 35.56
C GLY A 230 -10.23 6.73 34.38
N ILE A 231 -9.19 6.33 33.63
CA ILE A 231 -9.30 5.52 32.43
C ILE A 231 -9.01 4.05 32.76
N LEU A 232 -9.74 3.13 32.12
CA LEU A 232 -9.54 1.69 32.30
C LEU A 232 -8.17 1.23 31.76
N ARG A 233 -7.51 0.31 32.48
CA ARG A 233 -6.19 -0.26 32.12
C ARG A 233 -6.07 -0.71 30.66
N HIS A 234 -7.10 -1.34 30.10
CA HIS A 234 -7.07 -1.81 28.71
C HIS A 234 -7.16 -0.67 27.68
N GLN A 235 -7.81 0.45 28.01
CA GLN A 235 -7.86 1.63 27.15
C GLN A 235 -6.52 2.35 27.14
N ILE A 236 -5.84 2.44 28.29
CA ILE A 236 -4.48 3.00 28.38
C ILE A 236 -3.51 2.21 27.48
N ARG A 237 -3.58 0.87 27.50
CA ARG A 237 -2.77 0.05 26.58
C ARG A 237 -3.06 0.32 25.10
N LYS A 238 -4.32 0.53 24.73
CA LYS A 238 -4.67 0.91 23.35
C LYS A 238 -4.07 2.26 22.97
N ILE A 239 -4.17 3.24 23.87
CA ILE A 239 -3.61 4.58 23.66
C ILE A 239 -2.09 4.51 23.47
N ILE A 240 -1.39 3.79 24.35
CA ILE A 240 0.06 3.59 24.27
C ILE A 240 0.47 3.02 22.91
N ASN A 241 -0.25 2.00 22.43
CA ASN A 241 0.05 1.35 21.16
C ASN A 241 -0.24 2.23 19.94
N VAL A 242 -1.33 3.01 19.98
CA VAL A 242 -1.72 3.90 18.86
C VAL A 242 -0.77 5.09 18.74
N GLU A 243 -0.40 5.70 19.86
CA GLU A 243 0.43 6.90 19.90
C GLU A 243 1.93 6.59 19.99
N ASN A 244 2.30 5.31 20.04
CA ASN A 244 3.67 4.83 20.23
C ASN A 244 4.35 5.50 21.43
N ILE A 245 3.65 5.55 22.56
CA ILE A 245 4.21 6.10 23.80
C ILE A 245 5.34 5.17 24.26
N PRO A 246 6.55 5.69 24.55
CA PRO A 246 7.64 4.88 25.05
C PRO A 246 7.23 4.15 26.33
N THR A 247 7.49 2.83 26.36
CA THR A 247 7.22 1.98 27.51
C THR A 247 8.46 1.25 27.98
N LYS A 248 8.52 1.02 29.28
CA LYS A 248 9.53 0.19 29.94
C LYS A 248 8.83 -0.90 30.73
N LYS A 249 9.42 -2.11 30.79
CA LYS A 249 8.93 -3.19 31.64
C LYS A 249 9.75 -3.25 32.91
N ASP A 250 9.08 -3.06 34.05
CA ASP A 250 9.66 -3.26 35.37
C ASP A 250 8.95 -4.47 36.00
N GLY A 251 9.52 -5.65 35.76
CA GLY A 251 8.91 -6.95 36.10
C GLY A 251 7.59 -7.19 35.36
N THR A 252 6.50 -7.44 36.10
CA THR A 252 5.15 -7.64 35.55
C THR A 252 4.46 -6.31 35.17
N ARG A 253 4.95 -5.18 35.68
CA ARG A 253 4.32 -3.87 35.48
C ARG A 253 4.87 -3.22 34.20
N THR A 254 3.98 -2.58 33.45
CA THR A 254 4.35 -1.75 32.31
C THR A 254 4.34 -0.30 32.75
N LEU A 255 5.47 0.37 32.56
CA LEU A 255 5.65 1.78 32.80
C LEU A 255 5.55 2.55 31.49
N ALA A 256 4.88 3.70 31.52
CA ALA A 256 4.75 4.59 30.37
C ALA A 256 5.40 5.95 30.68
N ALA A 257 5.99 6.57 29.67
CA ALA A 257 6.69 7.85 29.81
C ALA A 257 5.74 8.99 30.18
N LYS A 258 5.93 9.60 31.36
CA LYS A 258 5.06 10.63 31.93
C LYS A 258 4.85 11.84 31.01
N ASN A 259 5.94 12.39 30.49
CA ASN A 259 5.89 13.56 29.61
C ASN A 259 5.03 13.32 28.35
N LYS A 260 5.06 12.10 27.82
CA LYS A 260 4.30 11.73 26.62
C LYS A 260 2.84 11.40 26.96
N THR A 261 2.57 10.75 28.09
CA THR A 261 1.20 10.50 28.53
C THR A 261 0.47 11.79 28.84
N ASP A 262 1.10 12.72 29.55
CA ASP A 262 0.47 13.99 29.94
C ASP A 262 0.24 14.89 28.72
N ALA A 263 1.19 14.92 27.78
CA ALA A 263 1.00 15.61 26.50
C ALA A 263 -0.17 15.04 25.68
N TYR A 264 -0.35 13.72 25.70
CA TYR A 264 -1.50 13.08 25.03
C TYR A 264 -2.83 13.50 25.67
N PHE A 265 -2.94 13.43 26.99
CA PHE A 265 -4.17 13.76 27.70
C PHE A 265 -4.51 15.26 27.62
N ARG A 266 -3.50 16.13 27.70
CA ARG A 266 -3.64 17.57 27.45
C ARG A 266 -4.17 17.87 26.06
N LYS A 267 -3.64 17.20 25.02
CA LYS A 267 -4.15 17.34 23.63
C LYS A 267 -5.62 16.92 23.50
N LYS A 268 -6.08 16.00 24.34
CA LYS A 268 -7.47 15.50 24.35
C LYS A 268 -8.39 16.27 25.30
N GLY A 269 -7.91 17.27 26.03
CA GLY A 269 -8.69 18.05 26.99
C GLY A 269 -9.00 17.30 28.30
N PHE A 270 -8.21 16.29 28.63
CA PHE A 270 -8.27 15.64 29.94
C PHE A 270 -7.24 16.31 30.86
N ASP A 271 -7.71 17.22 31.72
CA ASP A 271 -6.88 17.81 32.77
C ASP A 271 -7.16 17.15 34.13
N ASP A 272 -6.13 17.11 34.99
CA ASP A 272 -6.12 16.53 36.35
C ASP A 272 -7.13 17.18 37.32
N THR A 273 -7.74 18.31 36.93
CA THR A 273 -8.72 19.04 37.74
C THR A 273 -10.15 18.52 37.57
N ALA A 274 -10.87 18.46 38.70
CA ALA A 274 -12.22 17.92 38.94
C ALA A 274 -13.37 18.35 37.98
N VAL A 275 -13.10 19.17 36.96
CA VAL A 275 -14.05 19.54 35.89
C VAL A 275 -14.51 18.32 35.10
N ASN A 276 -13.64 17.30 34.95
CA ASN A 276 -13.98 16.02 34.35
C ASN A 276 -14.75 15.07 35.29
N LEU A 277 -15.13 15.49 36.51
CA LEU A 277 -15.95 14.70 37.42
C LEU A 277 -17.42 15.17 37.41
N ALA A 278 -17.67 16.46 37.19
CA ALA A 278 -19.01 17.07 37.22
C ALA A 278 -19.87 16.84 35.96
N GLY A 279 -19.27 16.32 34.88
CA GLY A 279 -19.94 16.11 33.59
C GLY A 279 -20.41 14.68 33.32
N TRP A 280 -20.41 13.79 34.32
CA TRP A 280 -20.77 12.39 34.15
C TRP A 280 -22.09 12.09 34.85
N CYS A 281 -23.02 11.43 34.14
CA CYS A 281 -24.32 11.05 34.67
C CYS A 281 -24.57 9.54 34.58
N THR A 282 -25.33 9.02 35.52
CA THR A 282 -25.74 7.60 35.58
C THR A 282 -26.94 7.35 34.67
N SER A 283 -27.18 6.10 34.25
CA SER A 283 -28.40 5.73 33.51
C SER A 283 -29.68 6.18 34.22
N SER A 284 -29.75 6.02 35.54
CA SER A 284 -30.88 6.45 36.37
C SER A 284 -31.12 7.97 36.32
N GLU A 285 -30.07 8.77 36.36
CA GLU A 285 -30.15 10.23 36.28
C GLU A 285 -30.64 10.70 34.89
N ILE A 286 -30.23 10.00 33.83
CA ILE A 286 -30.70 10.27 32.46
C ILE A 286 -32.20 9.96 32.33
N MET A 287 -32.68 8.91 32.99
CA MET A 287 -34.11 8.58 33.02
C MET A 287 -34.89 9.70 33.69
N GLU A 288 -34.38 10.24 34.80
CA GLU A 288 -35.03 11.30 35.58
C GLU A 288 -35.04 12.65 34.85
N TRP A 289 -33.94 13.05 34.21
CA TRP A 289 -33.85 14.35 33.54
C TRP A 289 -34.59 14.42 32.20
N TYR A 290 -34.65 13.32 31.45
CA TYR A 290 -35.22 13.31 30.10
C TYR A 290 -36.46 12.43 29.94
N GLY A 291 -36.95 11.82 31.02
CA GLY A 291 -38.15 10.97 31.01
C GLY A 291 -38.04 9.76 30.06
N MET A 292 -36.85 9.19 29.89
CA MET A 292 -36.63 8.04 29.00
C MET A 292 -36.72 6.73 29.78
N SER A 293 -37.20 5.66 29.12
CA SER A 293 -37.08 4.30 29.67
C SER A 293 -35.62 3.83 29.66
N GLU A 294 -35.27 2.91 30.56
CA GLU A 294 -33.90 2.38 30.68
C GLU A 294 -33.39 1.82 29.34
N GLN A 295 -34.23 1.08 28.62
CA GLN A 295 -33.92 0.54 27.28
C GLN A 295 -33.66 1.65 26.26
N ALA A 296 -34.45 2.72 26.29
CA ALA A 296 -34.26 3.87 25.41
C ALA A 296 -32.93 4.57 25.68
N VAL A 297 -32.49 4.65 26.95
CA VAL A 297 -31.17 5.19 27.32
C VAL A 297 -30.04 4.34 26.73
N TYR A 298 -30.10 3.01 26.82
CA TYR A 298 -29.07 2.14 26.26
C TYR A 298 -28.98 2.23 24.73
N VAL A 299 -30.13 2.21 24.04
CA VAL A 299 -30.19 2.35 22.58
C VAL A 299 -29.65 3.73 22.17
N PHE A 300 -30.02 4.79 22.89
CA PHE A 300 -29.56 6.15 22.63
C PHE A 300 -28.04 6.28 22.76
N VAL A 301 -27.48 5.81 23.88
CA VAL A 301 -26.03 5.85 24.11
C VAL A 301 -25.27 5.04 23.07
N SER A 302 -25.78 3.85 22.72
CA SER A 302 -25.17 2.98 21.71
C SER A 302 -25.21 3.63 20.33
N LYS A 303 -26.37 4.16 19.93
CA LYS A 303 -26.60 4.78 18.61
C LYS A 303 -25.69 5.99 18.37
N TYR A 304 -25.50 6.83 19.38
CA TYR A 304 -24.68 8.04 19.28
C TYR A 304 -23.24 7.86 19.78
N ALA A 305 -22.83 6.63 20.07
CA ALA A 305 -21.50 6.28 20.56
C ALA A 305 -21.01 7.22 21.69
N ILE A 306 -21.88 7.50 22.66
CA ILE A 306 -21.60 8.47 23.72
C ILE A 306 -20.43 7.96 24.58
N PRO A 307 -19.43 8.80 24.88
CA PRO A 307 -18.34 8.43 25.77
C PRO A 307 -18.85 7.89 27.10
N LYS A 308 -18.34 6.72 27.50
CA LYS A 308 -18.75 6.02 28.73
C LYS A 308 -17.54 5.72 29.62
N LYS A 309 -17.66 5.97 30.92
CA LYS A 309 -16.65 5.72 31.95
C LYS A 309 -17.19 4.69 32.94
N ARG A 310 -16.35 3.76 33.42
CA ARG A 310 -16.72 2.85 34.52
C ARG A 310 -15.91 3.20 35.76
N VAL A 311 -16.59 3.57 36.84
CA VAL A 311 -15.99 3.87 38.15
C VAL A 311 -16.72 3.01 39.19
N ASN A 312 -15.98 2.27 40.02
CA ASN A 312 -16.53 1.42 41.10
C ASN A 312 -17.67 0.49 40.66
N GLY A 313 -17.55 -0.12 39.47
CA GLY A 313 -18.57 -1.04 38.93
C GLY A 313 -19.79 -0.37 38.30
N LYS A 314 -19.98 0.94 38.49
CA LYS A 314 -21.08 1.72 37.89
C LYS A 314 -20.65 2.34 36.57
N LEU A 315 -21.60 2.44 35.62
CA LEU A 315 -21.40 3.02 34.30
C LEU A 315 -21.90 4.45 34.27
N PHE A 316 -21.05 5.36 33.81
CA PHE A 316 -21.33 6.77 33.70
C PHE A 316 -21.22 7.22 32.24
N TYR A 317 -22.03 8.20 31.85
CA TYR A 317 -22.10 8.76 30.51
C TYR A 317 -21.82 10.25 30.54
N SER A 318 -21.29 10.81 29.45
CA SER A 318 -21.02 12.25 29.39
C SER A 318 -22.31 13.06 29.25
N LYS A 319 -22.67 13.82 30.29
CA LYS A 319 -23.82 14.72 30.34
C LYS A 319 -23.80 15.75 29.21
N GLN A 320 -22.64 16.37 28.96
CA GLN A 320 -22.48 17.36 27.88
C GLN A 320 -22.82 16.81 26.49
N HIS A 321 -22.50 15.54 26.21
CA HIS A 321 -22.82 14.92 24.93
C HIS A 321 -24.32 14.61 24.82
N ILE A 322 -24.96 14.22 25.93
CA ILE A 322 -26.40 13.96 25.98
C ILE A 322 -27.18 15.28 25.82
N ASP A 323 -26.76 16.33 26.53
CA ASP A 323 -27.33 17.68 26.45
C ASP A 323 -27.25 18.25 25.03
N LYS A 324 -26.11 18.11 24.34
CA LYS A 324 -25.99 18.54 22.93
C LYS A 324 -26.98 17.81 22.01
N LEU A 325 -27.15 16.50 22.19
CA LEU A 325 -28.01 15.67 21.33
C LEU A 325 -29.51 15.88 21.61
N LYS A 326 -29.87 16.26 22.84
CA LYS A 326 -31.26 16.52 23.24
C LYS A 326 -31.64 18.00 23.13
N GLY A 327 -30.72 18.91 23.42
CA GLY A 327 -30.90 20.36 23.32
C GLY A 327 -31.04 20.89 21.90
N ASN A 328 -30.51 20.17 20.90
CA ASN A 328 -30.71 20.48 19.47
C ASN A 328 -32.10 20.09 18.94
N ARG A 329 -33.01 19.58 19.78
CA ARG A 329 -34.43 19.40 19.45
C ARG A 329 -35.23 20.55 20.06
N LYS A 330 -35.17 21.72 19.43
CA LYS A 330 -36.19 22.76 19.58
C LYS A 330 -36.72 23.09 18.20
#